data_AF-A0A9P5W990-F1
#
_entry.id   AF-A0A9P5W990-F1
#
_cell.length_a   1.000
_cell.length_b   1.000
_cell.length_c   1.000
_cell.angle_alpha   90.00
_cell.angle_beta   90.00
_cell.angle_gamma   90.00
#
_symmetry.space_group_name_H-M   'P 1'
#
loop_
_entity.id
_entity.type
_entity.pdbx_description
1 polymer ?
#
loop_
_entity_poly.entity_id
_entity_poly.type
_entity_poly.pdbx_seq_one_letter_code
_entity_poly.pdbx_strand_id
1 'polypeptide(L)'
;MVLMQSGLSTHEAARRANISQSSASRIHSDNKENMPINRGGRPRKTTSDVIKHLKVNMERGIMKTAVEATKEANQILPRPVSAMTIRRRLRESGLIAKKIVKRPALRPEHIKGRMEF
;
A
#
# COMPACT_ATOMS: atom_id res chain seq x y z
N MET A 1 -9.36 28.19 14.76
CA MET A 1 -10.33 29.29 14.95
C MET A 1 -10.48 29.54 16.46
N VAL A 2 -9.96 30.67 16.97
CA VAL A 2 -9.81 30.96 18.42
C VAL A 2 -11.16 30.92 19.18
N LEU A 3 -12.26 31.33 18.54
CA LEU A 3 -13.61 31.37 19.14
C LEU A 3 -14.16 29.99 19.53
N MET A 4 -13.79 28.92 18.82
CA MET A 4 -14.25 27.56 19.16
C MET A 4 -13.36 26.88 20.21
N GLN A 5 -12.10 27.29 20.30
CA GLN A 5 -11.19 26.83 21.37
C GLN A 5 -11.61 27.40 22.74
N SER A 6 -12.26 28.56 22.75
CA SER A 6 -12.85 29.17 23.95
C SER A 6 -14.22 28.57 24.36
N GLY A 7 -14.61 27.42 23.80
CA GLY A 7 -15.82 26.68 24.23
C GLY A 7 -17.15 27.16 23.64
N LEU A 8 -17.15 28.08 22.68
CA LEU A 8 -18.38 28.54 22.02
C LEU A 8 -18.92 27.49 21.05
N SER A 9 -20.25 27.42 20.96
CA SER A 9 -20.92 26.56 19.99
C SER A 9 -20.63 27.01 18.55
N THR A 10 -20.72 26.08 17.58
CA THR A 10 -20.53 26.40 16.16
C THR A 10 -21.51 27.46 15.65
N HIS A 11 -22.73 27.48 16.20
CA HIS A 11 -23.75 28.46 15.89
C HIS A 11 -23.38 29.86 16.40
N GLU A 12 -22.86 29.98 17.62
CA GLU A 12 -22.44 31.27 18.19
C GLU A 12 -21.18 31.82 17.54
N ALA A 13 -20.22 30.94 17.21
CA ALA A 13 -19.03 31.30 16.47
C ALA A 13 -19.39 31.83 15.07
N ALA A 14 -20.32 31.17 14.38
CA ALA A 14 -20.83 31.63 13.08
C ALA A 14 -21.50 33.01 13.17
N ARG A 15 -22.35 33.21 14.18
CA ARG A 15 -23.06 34.48 14.42
C ARG A 15 -22.09 35.63 14.74
N ARG A 16 -21.06 35.38 15.57
CA ARG A 16 -20.03 36.38 15.91
C ARG A 16 -19.10 36.70 14.74
N ALA A 17 -18.74 35.70 13.93
CA ALA A 17 -17.88 35.87 12.76
C ALA A 17 -18.64 36.31 11.50
N ASN A 18 -19.98 36.45 11.57
CA ASN A 18 -20.87 36.78 10.46
C ASN A 18 -20.67 35.87 9.22
N ILE A 19 -20.54 34.57 9.45
CA ILE A 19 -20.42 33.54 8.40
C ILE A 19 -21.57 32.54 8.52
N SER A 20 -21.82 31.79 7.45
CA SER A 20 -22.77 30.69 7.51
C SER A 20 -22.32 29.62 8.51
N GLN A 21 -23.29 28.97 9.18
CA GLN A 21 -23.01 27.85 10.08
C GLN A 21 -22.24 26.73 9.35
N SER A 22 -22.56 26.48 8.08
CA SER A 22 -21.87 25.50 7.23
C SER A 22 -20.39 25.85 7.03
N SER A 23 -20.07 27.12 6.84
CA SER A 23 -18.68 27.60 6.72
C SER A 23 -17.93 27.47 8.04
N ALA A 24 -18.56 27.85 9.16
CA ALA A 24 -17.97 27.66 10.49
C ALA A 24 -17.68 26.17 10.78
N SER A 25 -18.60 25.27 10.41
CA SER A 25 -18.43 23.82 10.58
C SER A 25 -17.31 23.24 9.70
N ARG A 26 -17.16 23.70 8.46
CA ARG A 26 -16.08 23.29 7.57
C ARG A 26 -14.73 23.77 8.09
N ILE A 27 -14.62 25.06 8.42
CA ILE A 27 -13.41 25.64 9.01
C ILE A 27 -13.05 24.91 10.30
N HIS A 28 -14.03 24.57 11.14
CA HIS A 28 -13.78 23.78 12.34
C HIS A 28 -13.22 22.39 12.01
N SER A 29 -13.80 21.70 11.02
CA SER A 29 -13.37 20.37 10.59
C SER A 29 -11.98 20.39 9.93
N ASP A 30 -11.68 21.41 9.13
CA ASP A 30 -10.38 21.61 8.49
C ASP A 30 -9.28 21.96 9.49
N ASN A 31 -9.64 22.67 10.57
CA ASN A 31 -8.74 23.00 11.68
C ASN A 31 -8.69 21.92 12.78
N LYS A 32 -9.39 20.79 12.64
CA LYS A 32 -9.16 19.63 13.51
C LYS A 32 -7.82 19.02 13.11
N GLU A 33 -6.77 19.48 13.77
CA GLU A 33 -5.45 18.85 13.68
C GLU A 33 -5.60 17.34 13.90
N ASN A 34 -5.03 16.56 12.99
CA ASN A 34 -4.91 15.10 13.06
C ASN A 34 -6.14 14.25 12.69
N MET A 35 -7.20 14.79 12.08
CA MET A 35 -8.24 13.92 11.52
C MET A 35 -7.85 13.47 10.10
N PRO A 36 -7.62 12.17 9.85
CA PRO A 36 -7.28 11.68 8.52
C PRO A 36 -8.48 11.90 7.58
N ILE A 37 -8.34 12.86 6.66
CA ILE A 37 -9.33 13.08 5.61
C ILE A 37 -9.26 11.89 4.64
N ASN A 38 -10.30 11.05 4.63
CA ASN A 38 -10.47 10.07 3.57
C ASN A 38 -10.86 10.84 2.29
N ARG A 39 -9.87 11.20 1.48
CA ARG A 39 -10.09 11.91 0.20
C ARG A 39 -10.96 11.13 -0.79
N GLY A 40 -11.25 9.86 -0.49
CA GLY A 40 -11.96 8.97 -1.40
C GLY A 40 -11.15 8.72 -2.66
N GLY A 41 -11.51 7.67 -3.39
CA GLY A 41 -10.88 7.36 -4.64
C GLY A 41 -11.59 6.21 -5.32
N ARG A 42 -11.37 6.06 -6.63
CA ARG A 42 -11.93 4.93 -7.36
C ARG A 42 -11.42 3.62 -6.76
N PRO A 43 -12.30 2.64 -6.49
CA PRO A 43 -11.89 1.31 -6.05
C PRO A 43 -10.82 0.72 -6.96
N ARG A 44 -9.86 0.04 -6.35
CA ARG A 44 -8.74 -0.58 -7.07
C ARG A 44 -9.29 -1.73 -7.93
N LYS A 45 -8.70 -1.93 -9.12
CA LYS A 45 -8.96 -3.12 -9.95
C LYS A 45 -8.43 -4.43 -9.34
N THR A 46 -7.55 -4.32 -8.35
CA THR A 46 -6.91 -5.44 -7.66
C THR A 46 -7.58 -5.62 -6.30
N THR A 47 -8.01 -6.84 -6.00
CA THR A 47 -8.59 -7.23 -4.71
C THR A 47 -7.47 -7.63 -3.73
N SER A 48 -7.67 -7.40 -2.44
CA SER A 48 -6.73 -7.81 -1.37
C SER A 48 -6.43 -9.32 -1.41
N ASP A 49 -7.46 -10.12 -1.66
CA ASP A 49 -7.37 -11.59 -1.59
C ASP A 49 -6.48 -12.14 -2.71
N VAL A 50 -6.62 -11.59 -3.91
CA VAL A 50 -5.74 -11.93 -5.04
C VAL A 50 -4.30 -11.58 -4.71
N ILE A 51 -4.04 -10.38 -4.15
CA ILE A 51 -2.67 -10.00 -3.78
C ILE A 51 -2.09 -10.89 -2.67
N LYS A 52 -2.92 -11.29 -1.69
CA LYS A 52 -2.53 -12.24 -0.64
C LYS A 52 -2.19 -13.61 -1.22
N HIS A 53 -3.01 -14.11 -2.14
CA HIS A 53 -2.78 -15.38 -2.84
C HIS A 53 -1.46 -15.36 -3.62
N LEU A 54 -1.23 -14.31 -4.41
CA LEU A 54 0.02 -14.15 -5.17
C LEU A 54 1.24 -14.08 -4.23
N LYS A 55 1.13 -13.35 -3.12
CA LYS A 55 2.20 -13.25 -2.13
C LYS A 55 2.57 -14.63 -1.57
N VAL A 56 1.59 -15.39 -1.11
CA VAL A 56 1.81 -16.74 -0.56
C VAL A 56 2.46 -17.67 -1.59
N ASN A 57 2.00 -17.65 -2.83
CA ASN A 57 2.57 -18.49 -3.89
C ASN A 57 4.01 -18.07 -4.26
N MET A 58 4.34 -16.78 -4.20
CA MET A 58 5.71 -16.31 -4.40
C MET A 58 6.63 -16.69 -3.23
N GLU A 59 6.14 -16.59 -1.99
CA GLU A 59 6.90 -17.01 -0.79
C GLU A 59 7.16 -18.53 -0.80
N ARG A 60 6.22 -19.33 -1.33
CA ARG A 60 6.38 -20.77 -1.54
C ARG A 60 7.31 -21.12 -2.72
N GLY A 61 7.75 -20.14 -3.50
CA GLY A 61 8.62 -20.36 -4.66
C GLY A 61 7.91 -20.91 -5.90
N ILE A 62 6.57 -20.98 -5.90
CA ILE A 62 5.76 -21.44 -7.04
C ILE A 62 5.85 -20.43 -8.19
N MET A 63 5.83 -19.14 -7.85
CA MET A 63 6.02 -18.05 -8.81
C MET A 63 7.29 -17.28 -8.48
N LYS A 64 8.14 -17.07 -9.48
CA LYS A 64 9.44 -16.41 -9.33
C LYS A 64 9.41 -14.97 -9.80
N THR A 65 8.53 -14.66 -10.76
CA THR A 65 8.51 -13.34 -11.39
C THR A 65 7.17 -12.64 -11.26
N ALA A 66 7.21 -11.31 -11.26
CA ALA A 66 5.98 -10.52 -11.29
C ALA A 66 5.19 -10.72 -12.60
N VAL A 67 5.83 -11.19 -13.67
CA VAL A 67 5.16 -11.50 -14.95
C VAL A 67 4.33 -12.78 -14.81
N GLU A 68 4.87 -13.81 -14.19
CA GLU A 68 4.10 -15.02 -13.82
C GLU A 68 2.93 -14.66 -12.90
N ALA A 69 3.18 -13.88 -11.85
CA ALA A 69 2.13 -13.40 -10.95
C ALA A 69 1.05 -12.59 -11.68
N THR A 70 1.39 -11.91 -12.78
CA THR A 70 0.42 -11.17 -13.59
C THR A 70 -0.44 -12.11 -14.43
N LYS A 71 0.14 -13.18 -14.99
CA LYS A 71 -0.62 -14.19 -15.73
C LYS A 71 -1.65 -14.84 -14.81
N GLU A 72 -1.22 -15.25 -13.61
CA GLU A 72 -2.09 -15.82 -12.58
C GLU A 72 -3.19 -14.84 -12.16
N ALA A 73 -2.81 -13.59 -11.85
CA ALA A 73 -3.78 -12.56 -11.46
C ALA A 73 -4.84 -12.33 -12.54
N ASN A 74 -4.45 -12.34 -13.81
CA ASN A 74 -5.37 -12.10 -14.93
C ASN A 74 -6.30 -13.28 -15.22
N GLN A 75 -6.03 -14.48 -14.68
CA GLN A 75 -6.98 -15.59 -14.71
C GLN A 75 -8.08 -15.45 -13.64
N ILE A 76 -7.75 -14.82 -12.51
CA ILE A 76 -8.66 -14.69 -11.36
C ILE A 76 -9.47 -13.39 -11.41
N LEU A 77 -8.84 -12.30 -11.89
CA LEU A 77 -9.46 -10.98 -11.87
C LEU A 77 -10.47 -10.81 -13.01
N PRO A 78 -11.60 -10.09 -12.77
CA PRO A 78 -12.63 -9.85 -13.78
C PRO A 78 -12.14 -8.94 -14.93
N ARG A 79 -11.05 -8.21 -14.72
CA ARG A 79 -10.42 -7.37 -15.75
C ARG A 79 -8.90 -7.53 -15.67
N PRO A 80 -8.23 -7.69 -16.82
CA PRO A 80 -6.78 -7.83 -16.84
C PRO A 80 -6.10 -6.56 -16.33
N VAL A 81 -4.98 -6.76 -15.65
CA VAL A 81 -4.13 -5.71 -15.11
C VAL A 81 -2.71 -5.83 -15.68
N SER A 82 -2.02 -4.69 -15.73
CA SER A 82 -0.65 -4.63 -16.20
C SER A 82 0.32 -5.21 -15.17
N ALA A 83 1.47 -5.72 -15.64
CA ALA A 83 2.50 -6.24 -14.76
C ALA A 83 3.06 -5.16 -13.81
N MET A 84 3.06 -3.90 -14.24
CA MET A 84 3.39 -2.74 -13.39
C MET A 84 2.43 -2.60 -12.19
N THR A 85 1.14 -2.84 -12.42
CA THR A 85 0.13 -2.79 -11.34
C THR A 85 0.40 -3.87 -10.31
N ILE A 86 0.67 -5.09 -10.76
CA ILE A 86 1.00 -6.22 -9.88
C ILE A 86 2.30 -5.98 -9.12
N ARG A 87 3.37 -5.52 -9.79
CA ARG A 87 4.64 -5.15 -9.11
C ARG A 87 4.42 -4.15 -7.99
N ARG A 88 3.64 -3.08 -8.23
CA ARG A 88 3.34 -2.08 -7.21
C ARG A 88 2.62 -2.71 -6.01
N ARG A 89 1.65 -3.59 -6.26
CA ARG A 89 0.89 -4.26 -5.19
C ARG A 89 1.72 -5.26 -4.39
N LEU A 90 2.59 -6.02 -5.04
CA LEU A 90 3.52 -6.92 -4.38
C LEU A 90 4.51 -6.12 -3.52
N ARG A 91 4.99 -4.97 -4.00
CA ARG A 91 5.84 -4.07 -3.21
C ARG A 91 5.10 -3.50 -2.00
N GLU A 92 3.86 -3.07 -2.17
CA GLU A 92 2.99 -2.62 -1.06
C GLU A 92 2.75 -3.75 -0.03
N SER A 93 2.75 -5.01 -0.45
CA SER A 93 2.59 -6.17 0.45
C SER A 93 3.90 -6.70 1.07
N GLY A 94 5.03 -6.01 0.81
CA GLY A 94 6.34 -6.30 1.39
C GLY A 94 7.28 -7.13 0.51
N LEU A 95 6.86 -7.54 -0.70
CA LEU A 95 7.71 -8.28 -1.63
C LEU A 95 8.55 -7.32 -2.47
N ILE A 96 9.85 -7.30 -2.20
CA ILE A 96 10.83 -6.48 -2.91
C ILE A 96 11.66 -7.37 -3.83
N ALA A 97 11.72 -7.01 -5.12
CA ALA A 97 12.57 -7.70 -6.07
C ALA A 97 14.04 -7.54 -5.66
N LYS A 98 14.75 -8.65 -5.54
CA LYS A 98 16.20 -8.69 -5.28
C LYS A 98 16.90 -9.50 -6.36
N LYS A 99 18.08 -9.03 -6.77
CA LYS A 99 18.98 -9.82 -7.61
C LYS A 99 19.59 -10.93 -6.75
N ILE A 100 19.58 -12.16 -7.26
CA ILE A 100 20.29 -13.25 -6.61
C ILE A 100 21.78 -12.88 -6.58
N VAL A 101 22.35 -12.82 -5.39
CA VAL A 101 23.78 -12.60 -5.21
C VAL A 101 24.50 -13.86 -5.70
N LYS A 102 25.24 -13.73 -6.81
CA LYS A 102 26.11 -14.81 -7.28
C LYS A 102 27.23 -14.97 -6.25
N ARG A 103 27.27 -16.10 -5.56
CA ARG A 103 28.42 -16.46 -4.72
C ARG A 103 29.64 -16.63 -5.64
N PRO A 104 30.86 -16.32 -5.18
CA PRO A 104 32.07 -16.63 -5.94
C PRO A 104 32.11 -18.12 -6.27
N ALA A 105 32.57 -18.44 -7.48
CA ALA A 105 32.72 -19.84 -7.89
C ALA A 105 33.65 -20.55 -6.91
N LEU A 106 33.20 -21.69 -6.36
CA LEU A 106 34.04 -22.50 -5.50
C LEU A 106 35.13 -23.13 -6.35
N ARG A 107 36.38 -23.02 -5.88
CA ARG A 107 37.48 -23.81 -6.44
C ARG A 107 37.29 -25.29 -6.07
N PRO A 108 37.83 -26.23 -6.85
CA PRO A 108 37.78 -27.66 -6.52
C PRO A 108 38.23 -27.97 -5.09
N GLU A 109 39.26 -27.27 -4.60
CA GLU A 109 39.77 -27.35 -3.22
C GLU A 109 38.69 -27.04 -2.18
N HIS A 110 37.90 -25.98 -2.37
CA HIS A 110 36.82 -25.60 -1.46
C HIS A 110 35.64 -26.58 -1.50
N ILE A 111 35.43 -27.26 -2.63
CA ILE A 111 34.40 -28.29 -2.77
C ILE A 111 34.84 -29.54 -2.00
N LYS A 112 36.11 -29.96 -2.19
CA LYS A 112 36.69 -31.12 -1.50
C LYS A 112 36.73 -30.93 0.01
N GLY A 113 37.21 -29.77 0.50
CA GLY A 113 37.24 -29.46 1.93
C GLY A 113 35.86 -29.29 2.60
N ARG A 114 34.77 -29.20 1.83
CA ARG A 114 33.39 -29.25 2.36
C ARG A 114 32.81 -30.66 2.41
N MET A 115 33.43 -31.60 1.72
CA MET A 115 33.02 -33.01 1.67
C MET A 115 33.78 -33.85 2.69
N GLU A 116 34.90 -33.34 3.22
CA GLU A 116 35.62 -33.91 4.36
C GLU A 116 34.97 -33.40 5.65
N PHE A 117 34.36 -34.30 6.42
CA PHE A 117 33.83 -34.07 7.78
C PHE A 117 34.91 -34.38 8.82
#